data_AF-A0AAN7B806-F1
#
_entry.id   AF-A0AAN7B806-F1
#
_cell.length_a   1.000
_cell.length_b   1.000
_cell.length_c   1.000
_cell.angle_alpha   90.00
_cell.angle_beta   90.00
_cell.angle_gamma   90.00
#
_symmetry.space_group_name_H-M   'P 1'
#
loop_
_entity.id
_entity.type
_entity.pdbx_description
1 polymer ?
#
loop_
_entity_poly.entity_id
_entity_poly.type
_entity_poly.pdbx_seq_one_letter_code
_entity_poly.pdbx_strand_id
1 'polypeptide(L)'
;MPPTTPIYIPVTRDATPYPGETFIILHKPTNRVITLLEAGWVLLGDRHAFSSDQKTLNTAPNFLSMSRCQWLCVERDGWLGFRAPTGDYMGHSLLKKFVKEEERHVVAADTMHHGEWQYCCVRRHPRGGYILMMRGNNTKLLKVEIGTRSGTLNNLVLREDGGALWEFVKVDGICG
;
A
#
# COMPACT_ATOMS: atom_id res chain seq x y z
N MET A 1 -7.68 38.79 2.68
CA MET A 1 -6.67 37.71 2.63
C MET A 1 -6.65 37.17 1.21
N PRO A 2 -5.48 36.97 0.58
CA PRO A 2 -5.45 36.25 -0.69
C PRO A 2 -5.79 34.77 -0.44
N PRO A 3 -6.50 34.10 -1.36
CA PRO A 3 -6.73 32.67 -1.25
C PRO A 3 -5.38 31.93 -1.33
N THR A 4 -5.08 31.10 -0.33
CA THR A 4 -3.96 30.18 -0.35
C THR A 4 -4.09 29.26 -1.55
N THR A 5 -3.11 29.32 -2.45
CA THR A 5 -3.04 28.47 -3.64
C THR A 5 -2.86 27.01 -3.18
N PRO A 6 -3.66 26.05 -3.67
CA PRO A 6 -3.44 24.65 -3.35
C PRO A 6 -2.04 24.21 -3.79
N ILE A 7 -1.26 23.65 -2.88
CA ILE A 7 0.00 22.96 -3.21
C ILE A 7 -0.38 21.69 -3.96
N TYR A 8 -0.14 21.66 -5.27
CA TYR A 8 -0.28 20.45 -6.06
C TYR A 8 1.00 19.64 -5.94
N ILE A 9 0.91 18.44 -5.37
CA ILE A 9 2.02 17.49 -5.42
C ILE A 9 1.97 16.84 -6.80
N PRO A 10 2.99 17.02 -7.65
CA PRO A 10 3.07 16.25 -8.89
C PRO A 10 3.10 14.76 -8.56
N VAL A 11 2.45 13.97 -9.40
CA VAL A 11 2.45 12.52 -9.26
C VAL A 11 2.70 11.87 -10.61
N THR A 12 3.46 10.78 -10.60
CA THR A 12 3.70 9.96 -11.79
C THR A 12 2.91 8.65 -11.66
N ARG A 13 1.95 8.43 -12.56
CA ARG A 13 1.07 7.24 -12.57
C ARG A 13 1.72 6.03 -13.26
N ASP A 14 1.29 4.83 -12.90
CA ASP A 14 1.83 3.52 -13.37
C ASP A 14 3.38 3.42 -13.28
N ALA A 15 3.98 4.15 -12.34
CA ALA A 15 5.42 4.25 -12.16
C ALA A 15 6.04 2.89 -11.80
N THR A 16 7.27 2.66 -12.23
CA THR A 16 8.03 1.47 -11.83
C THR A 16 8.52 1.66 -10.40
N PRO A 17 8.19 0.76 -9.45
CA PRO A 17 8.68 0.88 -8.09
C PRO A 17 10.20 0.83 -8.03
N TYR A 18 10.82 1.86 -7.47
CA TYR A 18 12.25 1.96 -7.32
C TYR A 18 12.61 2.36 -5.88
N PRO A 19 13.69 1.81 -5.30
CA PRO A 19 14.11 2.14 -3.94
C PRO A 19 14.35 3.65 -3.76
N GLY A 20 13.95 4.17 -2.60
CA GLY A 20 14.03 5.60 -2.26
C GLY A 20 12.84 6.43 -2.73
N GLU A 21 11.93 5.86 -3.52
CA GLU A 21 10.72 6.56 -3.97
C GLU A 21 9.51 6.23 -3.08
N THR A 22 8.60 7.20 -2.93
CA THR A 22 7.36 7.05 -2.17
C THR A 22 6.18 6.88 -3.12
N PHE A 23 5.34 5.89 -2.83
CA PHE A 23 4.21 5.52 -3.68
C PHE A 23 2.89 5.53 -2.93
N ILE A 24 1.82 5.86 -3.66
CA ILE A 24 0.46 5.43 -3.35
C ILE A 24 0.19 4.19 -4.20
N ILE A 25 -0.31 3.12 -3.57
CA ILE A 25 -0.57 1.84 -4.25
C ILE A 25 -2.07 1.67 -4.43
N LEU A 26 -2.51 1.64 -5.69
CA LEU A 26 -3.92 1.58 -6.07
C LEU A 26 -4.29 0.20 -6.61
N HIS A 27 -5.47 -0.30 -6.26
CA HIS A 27 -6.10 -1.37 -7.01
C HIS A 27 -6.53 -0.82 -8.38
N LYS A 28 -5.86 -1.24 -9.44
CA LYS A 28 -5.98 -0.67 -10.78
C LYS A 28 -7.42 -0.63 -11.32
N PRO A 29 -8.24 -1.69 -11.19
CA PRO A 29 -9.63 -1.66 -11.67
C PRO A 29 -10.56 -0.69 -10.94
N THR A 30 -10.34 -0.44 -9.64
CA THR A 30 -11.30 0.33 -8.82
C THR A 30 -10.75 1.66 -8.30
N ASN A 31 -9.48 1.97 -8.54
CA ASN A 31 -8.77 3.12 -7.94
C ASN A 31 -8.87 3.21 -6.40
N ARG A 32 -9.16 2.10 -5.73
CA ARG A 32 -9.13 2.01 -4.26
C ARG A 32 -7.68 1.87 -3.79
N VAL A 33 -7.38 2.32 -2.59
CA VAL A 33 -6.00 2.56 -2.13
C VAL A 33 -5.61 1.65 -0.97
N ILE A 34 -4.39 1.12 -1.00
CA ILE A 34 -3.79 0.40 0.14
C ILE A 34 -3.47 1.41 1.25
N THR A 35 -4.10 1.22 2.42
CA THR A 35 -4.10 2.17 3.53
C THR A 35 -3.70 1.49 4.83
N LEU A 36 -2.86 2.15 5.63
CA LEU A 36 -2.49 1.77 6.99
C LEU A 36 -3.51 2.30 8.02
N LEU A 37 -4.03 1.43 8.88
CA LEU A 37 -4.86 1.76 10.04
C LEU A 37 -4.07 1.77 11.36
N GLU A 38 -4.63 2.36 12.43
CA GLU A 38 -3.89 2.68 13.68
C GLU A 38 -3.35 1.47 14.43
N ALA A 39 -3.91 0.28 14.17
CA ALA A 39 -3.47 -0.98 14.76
C ALA A 39 -2.55 -1.80 13.84
N GLY A 40 -1.94 -1.19 12.81
CA GLY A 40 -1.04 -1.88 11.88
C GLY A 40 -1.77 -2.66 10.77
N TRP A 41 -3.10 -2.63 10.72
CA TRP A 41 -3.86 -3.27 9.64
C TRP A 41 -3.65 -2.56 8.31
N VAL A 42 -3.43 -3.33 7.25
CA VAL A 42 -3.29 -2.82 5.89
C VAL A 42 -4.51 -3.26 5.08
N LEU A 43 -5.36 -2.30 4.74
CA LEU A 43 -6.64 -2.54 4.08
C LEU A 43 -6.74 -1.79 2.75
N LEU A 44 -7.64 -2.24 1.89
CA LEU A 44 -8.06 -1.52 0.70
C LEU A 44 -9.24 -0.61 1.05
N GLY A 45 -9.06 0.70 0.91
CA GLY A 45 -10.08 1.71 1.20
C GLY A 45 -10.41 2.60 0.01
N ASP A 46 -11.51 3.33 0.12
CA ASP A 46 -11.91 4.29 -0.91
C ASP A 46 -11.04 5.54 -0.83
N ARG A 47 -10.56 6.00 -1.99
CA ARG A 47 -9.69 7.18 -2.10
C ARG A 47 -10.32 8.43 -1.46
N HIS A 48 -11.64 8.55 -1.50
CA HIS A 48 -12.40 9.69 -0.97
C HIS A 48 -12.80 9.55 0.50
N ALA A 49 -12.79 8.33 1.06
CA ALA A 49 -13.22 8.09 2.45
C ALA A 49 -12.27 8.68 3.49
N PHE A 50 -11.04 9.01 3.08
CA PHE A 50 -10.05 9.66 3.94
C PHE A 50 -9.97 11.17 3.71
N SER A 51 -10.76 11.74 2.77
CA SER A 51 -10.97 13.18 2.69
C SER A 51 -11.94 13.58 3.78
N SER A 52 -11.47 14.28 4.82
CA SER A 52 -12.32 14.76 5.91
C SER A 52 -13.33 15.83 5.49
N ASP A 53 -13.48 16.15 4.20
CA ASP A 53 -14.60 16.92 3.69
C ASP A 53 -14.90 16.56 2.23
N GLN A 54 -16.19 16.32 1.94
CA GLN A 54 -16.70 15.98 0.61
C GLN A 54 -16.87 17.22 -0.30
N LYS A 55 -16.40 18.39 0.13
CA LYS A 55 -16.65 19.68 -0.54
C LYS A 55 -15.47 20.24 -1.35
N THR A 56 -14.31 19.58 -1.34
CA THR A 56 -13.08 20.10 -1.98
C THR A 56 -12.41 19.07 -2.89
N LEU A 57 -13.16 18.52 -3.86
CA LEU A 57 -12.54 17.71 -4.92
C LEU A 57 -11.71 18.57 -5.91
N ASN A 58 -11.84 19.90 -5.85
CA ASN A 58 -11.18 20.83 -6.78
C ASN A 58 -10.01 21.61 -6.18
N THR A 59 -9.63 21.37 -4.93
CA THR A 59 -8.61 22.19 -4.25
C THR A 59 -7.75 21.32 -3.33
N ALA A 60 -6.57 20.92 -3.80
CA ALA A 60 -5.49 20.17 -3.14
C ALA A 60 -5.89 18.92 -2.30
N PRO A 61 -5.25 17.75 -2.53
CA PRO A 61 -5.36 16.67 -1.56
C PRO A 61 -4.73 17.09 -0.23
N ASN A 62 -5.54 17.12 0.84
CA ASN A 62 -5.07 17.38 2.20
C ASN A 62 -3.93 16.40 2.57
N PHE A 63 -2.71 16.91 2.68
CA PHE A 63 -1.47 16.15 2.90
C PHE A 63 -1.52 15.18 4.09
N LEU A 64 -2.24 15.53 5.16
CA LEU A 64 -2.34 14.72 6.39
C LEU A 64 -3.14 13.43 6.19
N SER A 65 -4.12 13.44 5.28
CA SER A 65 -4.95 12.29 4.92
C SER A 65 -4.21 11.25 4.08
N MET A 66 -3.23 11.67 3.27
CA MET A 66 -2.47 10.78 2.39
C MET A 66 -1.31 10.06 3.09
N SER A 67 -0.85 10.53 4.25
CA SER A 67 0.25 9.90 5.00
C SER A 67 0.01 8.40 5.23
N ARG A 68 -1.23 8.02 5.53
CA ARG A 68 -1.64 6.62 5.76
C ARG A 68 -1.65 5.76 4.50
N CYS A 69 -1.53 6.37 3.32
CA CYS A 69 -1.56 5.73 2.01
C CYS A 69 -0.21 5.81 1.29
N GLN A 70 0.79 6.44 1.92
CA GLN A 70 2.13 6.60 1.38
C GLN A 70 3.03 5.47 1.85
N TRP A 71 3.77 4.89 0.91
CA TRP A 71 4.65 3.76 1.14
C TRP A 71 6.01 4.06 0.53
N LEU A 72 7.01 4.27 1.37
CA LEU A 72 8.40 4.40 0.95
C LEU A 72 8.91 3.04 0.48
N CYS A 73 9.37 2.95 -0.76
CA CYS A 73 10.02 1.77 -1.29
C CYS A 73 11.47 1.72 -0.76
N VAL A 74 11.83 0.63 -0.09
CA VAL A 74 13.16 0.41 0.47
C VAL A 74 13.70 -0.91 -0.08
N GLU A 75 14.99 -0.96 -0.40
CA GLU A 75 15.65 -2.21 -0.77
C GLU A 75 16.60 -2.68 0.33
N ARG A 76 16.57 -3.99 0.59
CA ARG A 76 17.50 -4.68 1.47
C ARG A 76 17.77 -6.08 0.93
N ASP A 77 19.04 -6.45 0.83
CA ASP A 77 19.46 -7.79 0.38
C ASP A 77 18.86 -8.21 -0.98
N GLY A 78 18.64 -7.23 -1.88
CA GLY A 78 18.01 -7.44 -3.20
C GLY A 78 16.48 -7.61 -3.18
N TRP A 79 15.84 -7.39 -2.02
CA TRP A 79 14.38 -7.44 -1.85
C TRP A 79 13.82 -6.05 -1.60
N LEU A 80 12.69 -5.74 -2.25
CA LEU A 80 11.94 -4.53 -1.95
C LEU A 80 11.17 -4.68 -0.62
N GLY A 81 10.80 -3.55 -0.04
CA GLY A 81 9.89 -3.43 1.10
C GLY A 81 9.15 -2.11 0.99
N PHE A 82 7.95 -2.06 1.56
CA PHE A 82 7.10 -0.87 1.52
C PHE A 82 6.89 -0.39 2.96
N ARG A 83 7.54 0.71 3.32
CA ARG A 83 7.56 1.27 4.66
C ARG A 83 6.55 2.41 4.79
N ALA A 84 5.67 2.33 5.78
CA ALA A 84 4.76 3.42 6.12
C ALA A 84 5.51 4.58 6.80
N PRO A 85 4.91 5.79 6.89
CA PRO A 85 5.52 6.91 7.60
C PRO A 85 5.71 6.67 9.11
N THR A 86 4.93 5.75 9.70
CA THR A 86 5.14 5.30 11.10
C THR A 86 6.43 4.52 11.29
N GLY A 87 7.05 4.07 10.19
CA GLY A 87 8.28 3.30 10.16
C GLY A 87 8.07 1.80 9.97
N ASP A 88 6.83 1.32 10.04
CA ASP A 88 6.48 -0.10 9.90
C ASP A 88 6.47 -0.54 8.43
N TYR A 89 6.88 -1.76 8.19
CA TYR A 89 6.93 -2.36 6.85
C TYR A 89 5.71 -3.22 6.58
N MET A 90 5.12 -3.02 5.40
CA MET A 90 4.09 -3.91 4.86
C MET A 90 4.66 -5.32 4.70
N GLY A 91 3.92 -6.31 5.20
CA GLY A 91 4.31 -7.70 5.12
C GLY A 91 3.24 -8.64 5.62
N HIS A 92 3.62 -9.90 5.75
CA HIS A 92 2.77 -10.93 6.32
C HIS A 92 2.49 -10.61 7.80
N SER A 93 1.22 -10.61 8.21
CA SER A 93 0.88 -10.28 9.59
C SER A 93 1.52 -11.24 10.59
N LEU A 94 2.17 -10.67 11.61
CA LEU A 94 2.68 -11.36 12.79
C LEU A 94 1.61 -11.47 13.88
N LEU A 95 0.46 -10.80 13.72
CA LEU A 95 -0.73 -10.84 14.60
C LEU A 95 -1.46 -12.20 14.58
N LYS A 96 -0.71 -13.29 14.39
CA LYS A 96 -1.14 -14.70 14.38
C LYS A 96 -1.95 -15.13 15.61
N LYS A 97 -1.91 -14.33 16.69
CA LYS A 97 -2.55 -14.67 17.98
C LYS A 97 -4.06 -14.44 18.00
N PHE A 98 -4.64 -13.75 17.01
CA PHE A 98 -6.07 -13.36 17.01
C PHE A 98 -6.83 -13.68 15.72
N VAL A 99 -6.20 -14.31 14.73
CA VAL A 99 -6.80 -14.60 13.42
C VAL A 99 -7.01 -16.10 13.27
N LYS A 100 -8.16 -16.51 12.73
CA LYS A 100 -8.47 -17.93 12.50
C LYS A 100 -7.49 -18.53 11.48
N GLU A 101 -7.36 -19.85 11.42
CA GLU A 101 -6.43 -20.56 10.52
C GLU A 101 -6.61 -20.14 9.04
N GLU A 102 -7.85 -19.89 8.63
CA GLU A 102 -8.26 -19.36 7.32
C GLU A 102 -7.83 -17.90 7.03
N GLU A 103 -7.40 -17.15 8.04
CA GLU A 103 -6.96 -15.74 7.96
C GLU A 103 -5.44 -15.60 8.15
N ARG A 104 -4.70 -16.72 8.13
CA ARG A 104 -3.24 -16.76 8.33
C ARG A 104 -2.41 -16.08 7.25
N HIS A 105 -3.02 -15.43 6.26
CA HIS A 105 -2.33 -14.81 5.13
C HIS A 105 -2.78 -13.36 4.92
N VAL A 106 -3.04 -12.61 5.99
CA VAL A 106 -3.40 -11.19 5.91
C VAL A 106 -2.14 -10.32 5.85
N VAL A 107 -2.22 -9.22 5.08
CA VAL A 107 -1.18 -8.20 5.02
C VAL A 107 -1.37 -7.20 6.16
N ALA A 108 -0.28 -6.88 6.85
CA ALA A 108 -0.21 -5.87 7.89
C ALA A 108 1.09 -5.06 7.78
N ALA A 109 1.20 -3.97 8.54
CA ALA A 109 2.43 -3.26 8.80
C ALA A 109 2.57 -3.12 10.33
N ASP A 110 3.09 -4.16 10.94
CA ASP A 110 3.15 -4.36 12.40
C ASP A 110 4.59 -4.48 12.94
N THR A 111 5.59 -4.21 12.10
CA THR A 111 7.00 -4.32 12.45
C THR A 111 7.85 -3.30 11.71
N MET A 112 8.82 -2.69 12.40
CA MET A 112 9.83 -1.80 11.80
C MET A 112 10.98 -2.57 11.13
N HIS A 113 10.97 -3.90 11.19
CA HIS A 113 12.00 -4.74 10.59
C HIS A 113 11.67 -5.09 9.15
N HIS A 114 12.55 -4.72 8.22
CA HIS A 114 12.53 -5.22 6.84
C HIS A 114 13.16 -6.61 6.80
N GLY A 115 12.40 -7.63 7.20
CA GLY A 115 12.82 -9.03 7.23
C GLY A 115 12.07 -9.90 6.21
N GLU A 116 12.25 -11.22 6.30
CA GLU A 116 11.75 -12.17 5.30
C GLU A 116 10.26 -12.05 4.99
N TRP A 117 9.44 -11.63 5.95
CA TRP A 117 7.98 -11.51 5.78
C TRP A 117 7.54 -10.16 5.21
N GLN A 118 8.46 -9.21 5.14
CA GLN A 118 8.30 -7.87 4.57
C GLN A 118 8.99 -7.76 3.20
N TYR A 119 9.71 -8.81 2.78
CA TYR A 119 10.33 -8.89 1.47
C TYR A 119 9.28 -8.99 0.38
N CYS A 120 9.32 -8.01 -0.52
CA CYS A 120 8.40 -7.84 -1.62
C CYS A 120 9.11 -8.03 -2.96
N CYS A 121 8.38 -8.55 -3.93
CA CYS A 121 8.74 -8.55 -5.34
C CYS A 121 7.58 -7.94 -6.13
N VAL A 122 7.88 -7.04 -7.05
CA VAL A 122 6.88 -6.42 -7.93
C VAL A 122 7.20 -6.80 -9.37
N ARG A 123 6.19 -7.26 -10.12
CA ARG A 123 6.34 -7.64 -11.54
C ARG A 123 5.35 -6.90 -12.41
N ARG A 124 5.83 -6.32 -13.52
CA ARG A 124 4.97 -5.70 -14.54
C ARG A 124 4.03 -6.74 -15.13
N HIS A 125 2.74 -6.41 -15.25
CA HIS A 125 1.76 -7.27 -15.89
C HIS A 125 1.50 -6.83 -17.35
N PRO A 126 1.36 -7.74 -18.34
CA PRO A 126 1.13 -7.39 -19.75
C PRO A 126 -0.06 -6.46 -20.00
N ARG A 127 -1.10 -6.54 -19.15
CA ARG A 127 -2.31 -5.70 -19.22
C ARG A 127 -2.18 -4.28 -18.60
N GLY A 128 -0.98 -3.83 -18.23
CA GLY A 128 -0.85 -2.61 -17.42
C GLY A 128 -0.77 -2.91 -15.92
N GLY A 129 -0.16 -2.02 -15.14
CA GLY A 129 0.04 -2.24 -13.70
C GLY A 129 1.00 -3.40 -13.37
N TYR A 130 0.89 -3.85 -12.12
CA TYR A 130 1.86 -4.72 -11.48
C TYR A 130 1.18 -5.78 -10.63
N ILE A 131 1.82 -6.94 -10.52
CA ILE A 131 1.54 -7.93 -9.49
C ILE A 131 2.50 -7.66 -8.33
N LEU A 132 1.95 -7.36 -7.16
CA LEU A 132 2.68 -7.25 -5.90
C LEU A 132 2.71 -8.61 -5.23
N MET A 133 3.90 -9.10 -4.90
CA MET A 133 4.13 -10.36 -4.21
C MET A 133 4.94 -10.14 -2.96
N MET A 134 4.69 -10.94 -1.93
CA MET A 134 5.47 -11.00 -0.70
C MET A 134 6.06 -12.40 -0.54
N ARG A 135 7.25 -12.47 0.05
CA ARG A 135 7.87 -13.75 0.39
C ARG A 135 7.06 -14.39 1.53
N GLY A 136 6.51 -15.56 1.24
CA GLY A 136 5.83 -16.41 2.21
C GLY A 136 6.77 -17.45 2.82
N ASN A 137 6.19 -18.36 3.58
CA ASN A 137 6.90 -19.53 4.10
C ASN A 137 7.47 -20.38 2.96
N ASN A 138 8.56 -21.11 3.23
CA ASN A 138 9.19 -22.04 2.29
C ASN A 138 9.56 -21.40 0.93
N THR A 139 10.07 -20.16 0.98
CA THR A 139 10.59 -19.39 -0.17
C THR A 139 9.59 -19.09 -1.30
N LYS A 140 8.30 -19.39 -1.11
CA LYS A 140 7.26 -19.06 -2.09
C LYS A 140 7.01 -17.55 -2.17
N LEU A 141 6.65 -17.07 -3.37
CA LEU A 141 6.14 -15.72 -3.56
C LEU A 141 4.61 -15.76 -3.62
N LEU A 142 3.98 -15.18 -2.60
CA LEU A 142 2.53 -15.07 -2.50
C LEU A 142 2.08 -13.73 -3.06
N LYS A 143 1.04 -13.73 -3.88
CA LYS A 143 0.48 -12.55 -4.53
C LYS A 143 -0.49 -11.85 -3.57
N VAL A 144 -0.41 -10.52 -3.53
CA VAL A 144 -1.35 -9.69 -2.78
C VAL A 144 -2.66 -9.59 -3.55
N GLU A 145 -3.75 -9.96 -2.89
CA GLU A 145 -5.10 -10.00 -3.43
C GLU A 145 -6.09 -9.34 -2.47
N ILE A 146 -7.27 -8.98 -2.99
CA ILE A 146 -8.35 -8.41 -2.21
C ILE A 146 -9.11 -9.55 -1.53
N GLY A 147 -9.12 -9.53 -0.21
CA GLY A 147 -9.87 -10.46 0.62
C GLY A 147 -11.30 -10.00 0.91
N THR A 148 -11.87 -10.62 1.93
CA THR A 148 -13.25 -10.37 2.37
C THR A 148 -13.44 -8.91 2.78
N ARG A 149 -14.66 -8.42 2.53
CA ARG A 149 -15.07 -7.06 2.86
C ARG A 149 -15.50 -6.98 4.33
N SER A 150 -15.01 -5.98 5.04
CA SER A 150 -15.50 -5.57 6.35
C SER A 150 -15.94 -4.10 6.26
N GLY A 151 -17.26 -3.88 6.18
CA GLY A 151 -17.83 -2.53 5.97
C GLY A 151 -17.43 -1.90 4.62
N THR A 152 -16.80 -0.73 4.64
CA THR A 152 -16.29 -0.03 3.43
C THR A 152 -14.87 -0.43 3.04
N LEU A 153 -14.21 -1.29 3.83
CA LEU A 153 -12.83 -1.70 3.64
C LEU A 153 -12.76 -3.18 3.25
N ASN A 154 -11.71 -3.55 2.52
CA ASN A 154 -11.38 -4.96 2.29
C ASN A 154 -10.02 -5.28 2.90
N ASN A 155 -9.91 -6.45 3.50
CA ASN A 155 -8.60 -6.98 3.89
C ASN A 155 -7.76 -7.25 2.64
N LEU A 156 -6.44 -7.17 2.79
CA LEU A 156 -5.51 -7.69 1.80
C LEU A 156 -5.01 -9.05 2.25
N VAL A 157 -5.04 -10.01 1.34
CA VAL A 157 -4.63 -11.39 1.61
C VAL A 157 -3.53 -11.83 0.65
N LEU A 158 -2.76 -12.84 1.05
CA LEU A 158 -1.67 -13.44 0.30
C LEU A 158 -2.12 -14.81 -0.23
N ARG A 159 -1.97 -15.04 -1.55
CA ARG A 159 -2.33 -16.30 -2.22
C ARG A 159 -1.22 -16.80 -3.13
N GLU A 160 -1.13 -18.11 -3.34
CA GLU A 160 -0.14 -18.69 -4.26
C GLU A 160 -0.52 -18.43 -5.72
N ASP A 161 -1.80 -18.57 -6.04
CA ASP A 161 -2.42 -18.29 -7.32
C ASP A 161 -3.12 -16.91 -7.32
N GLY A 162 -3.72 -16.53 -8.46
CA GLY A 162 -4.47 -15.27 -8.56
C GLY A 162 -3.60 -14.01 -8.55
N GLY A 163 -3.96 -13.07 -7.68
CA GLY A 163 -3.31 -11.76 -7.52
C GLY A 163 -4.10 -10.59 -8.14
N ALA A 164 -4.20 -9.51 -7.37
CA ALA A 164 -4.80 -8.27 -7.85
C ALA A 164 -3.82 -7.47 -8.73
N LEU A 165 -4.37 -6.64 -9.63
CA LEU A 165 -3.59 -5.69 -10.41
C LEU A 165 -3.44 -4.38 -9.65
N TRP A 166 -2.19 -4.02 -9.37
CA TRP A 166 -1.81 -2.82 -8.64
C TRP A 166 -1.24 -1.76 -9.57
N GLU A 167 -1.48 -0.51 -9.28
CA GLU A 167 -0.83 0.65 -9.90
C GLU A 167 -0.04 1.40 -8.84
N PHE A 168 1.23 1.69 -9.14
CA PHE A 168 2.07 2.50 -8.28
C PHE A 168 2.04 3.94 -8.79
N VAL A 169 1.58 4.85 -7.93
CA VAL A 169 1.55 6.29 -8.20
C VAL A 169 2.66 6.91 -7.38
N LYS A 170 3.76 7.30 -8.03
CA LYS A 170 4.87 7.99 -7.38
C LYS A 170 4.41 9.36 -6.93
N VAL A 171 4.76 9.72 -5.70
CA VAL A 171 4.50 11.03 -5.12
C VAL A 171 5.78 11.86 -5.28
N ASP A 172 5.77 12.81 -6.20
CA ASP A 172 6.92 13.68 -6.47
C ASP A 172 6.84 14.90 -5.53
N GLY A 173 7.40 14.79 -4.33
CA GLY A 173 7.28 15.86 -3.32
C GLY A 173 8.23 15.74 -2.13
N ILE A 174 9.37 16.43 -2.24
CA ILE A 174 10.36 16.88 -1.24
C ILE A 174 10.41 16.05 0.06
N CYS A 175 11.35 15.10 0.08
CA CYS A 175 11.95 14.60 1.31
C CYS A 175 12.51 15.79 2.09
N GLY A 176 12.11 15.93 3.36
CA GLY A 176 12.94 16.61 4.36
C GLY A 176 14.15 15.73 4.69
#